data_AF-A0A8T5R7Q9-F1
#
_entry.id   AF-A0A8T5R7Q9-F1
#
_cell.length_a   1.000
_cell.length_b   1.000
_cell.length_c   1.000
_cell.angle_alpha   90.00
_cell.angle_beta   90.00
_cell.angle_gamma   90.00
#
_symmetry.space_group_name_H-M   'P 1'
#
loop_
_entity.id
_entity.type
_entity.pdbx_description
1 polymer ?
#
loop_
_entity_poly.entity_id
_entity_poly.type
_entity_poly.pdbx_seq_one_letter_code
_entity_poly.pdbx_strand_id
1 'polypeptide(L)' 'MRPRCEKCGKRLYRIQKMFSQPVPAHCPSCGAEISLKQKSDLKDYETIICIIAFIIVVIILIIFVN' A
#
# COMPACT_ATOMS: atom_id res chain seq x y z
N MET A 1 6.97 4.12 5.96
CA MET A 1 6.12 5.33 5.89
C MET A 1 4.89 5.02 5.04
N ARG A 2 3.68 5.49 5.38
CA ARG A 2 2.49 5.26 4.54
C ARG A 2 2.37 6.34 3.47
N PRO A 3 1.98 6.02 2.23
CA PRO A 3 1.79 7.01 1.18
C PRO A 3 0.73 8.06 1.57
N ARG A 4 1.11 9.34 1.47
CA ARG A 4 0.25 10.50 1.75
C ARG A 4 0.19 11.38 0.52
N CYS A 5 -0.98 11.94 0.23
CA CYS A 5 -1.20 12.89 -0.85
C CYS A 5 -0.32 14.14 -0.66
N GLU A 6 0.35 14.60 -1.71
CA GLU A 6 1.22 15.78 -1.64
C GLU A 6 0.40 17.07 -1.46
N LYS A 7 -0.81 17.15 -2.04
CA LYS A 7 -1.65 18.35 -1.95
C LYS A 7 -2.36 18.51 -0.61
N CYS A 8 -2.93 17.43 -0.07
CA CYS A 8 -3.76 17.50 1.13
C CYS A 8 -3.18 16.78 2.35
N GLY A 9 -2.02 16.13 2.23
CA GLY A 9 -1.36 15.41 3.32
C GLY A 9 -2.10 14.17 3.84
N LYS A 10 -3.32 13.90 3.36
CA LYS A 10 -4.12 12.76 3.78
C LYS A 10 -3.57 11.46 3.20
N ARG A 11 -3.77 10.37 3.93
CA ARG A 11 -3.30 9.03 3.51
C ARG A 11 -4.05 8.60 2.25
N LEU A 12 -3.29 8.13 1.26
CA LEU A 12 -3.85 7.61 0.01
C LEU A 12 -4.52 6.25 0.23
N TYR A 13 -4.04 5.49 1.21
CA TYR A 13 -4.56 4.18 1.54
C TYR A 13 -4.69 3.91 3.05
N ARG A 14 -5.75 3.19 3.39
CA ARG A 14 -5.84 2.44 4.66
C ARG A 14 -5.37 1.01 4.39
N ILE A 15 -4.71 0.38 5.36
CA ILE A 15 -4.17 -0.98 5.26
C ILE A 15 -5.22 -1.97 4.72
N GLN A 16 -6.46 -1.90 5.22
CA GLN A 16 -7.57 -2.76 4.79
C GLN A 16 -7.90 -2.69 3.30
N LYS A 17 -7.63 -1.57 2.63
CA LYS A 17 -7.94 -1.38 1.20
C LYS A 17 -6.75 -1.68 0.28
N MET A 18 -5.54 -1.81 0.83
CA MET A 18 -4.32 -1.97 0.02
C MET A 18 -4.30 -3.28 -0.77
N PHE A 19 -4.83 -4.36 -0.21
CA PHE A 19 -4.83 -5.66 -0.88
C PHE A 19 -5.98 -5.83 -1.88
N SER A 20 -7.00 -4.97 -1.83
CA SER A 20 -8.26 -5.20 -2.56
C SER A 20 -8.53 -4.16 -3.64
N GLN A 21 -7.84 -3.03 -3.65
CA GLN A 21 -8.12 -1.94 -4.59
C GLN A 21 -6.86 -1.53 -5.37
N PRO A 22 -6.99 -1.31 -6.69
CA PRO A 22 -5.89 -0.84 -7.52
C PRO A 22 -5.47 0.59 -7.14
N VAL A 23 -4.20 0.91 -7.43
CA VAL A 23 -3.61 2.25 -7.29
C VAL A 23 -4.54 3.33 -7.84
N PRO A 24 -5.11 4.21 -6.99
CA PRO A 24 -6.06 5.20 -7.45
C PRO A 24 -5.34 6.24 -8.32
N ALA A 25 -6.00 6.71 -9.37
CA ALA A 25 -5.48 7.80 -10.19
C ALA A 25 -5.61 9.17 -9.50
N HIS A 26 -6.57 9.30 -8.58
CA HIS A 26 -6.90 10.52 -7.87
C HIS A 26 -6.92 10.29 -6.36
N CYS A 27 -6.56 11.32 -5.59
CA CYS A 27 -6.64 11.28 -4.15
C CYS A 27 -8.11 11.15 -3.71
N PRO A 28 -8.49 10.11 -2.94
CA PRO A 28 -9.87 9.89 -2.53
C PRO A 28 -10.40 10.95 -1.55
N SER A 29 -9.53 11.81 -1.00
CA SER A 29 -9.93 12.84 -0.03
C SER A 29 -10.09 14.24 -0.62
N CYS A 30 -9.34 14.58 -1.67
CA CYS A 30 -9.38 15.93 -2.26
C CYS A 30 -9.59 15.91 -3.78
N GLY A 31 -9.67 14.74 -4.42
CA GLY A 31 -9.84 14.61 -5.87
C GLY A 31 -8.61 14.98 -6.70
N ALA A 32 -7.51 15.42 -6.08
CA ALA A 32 -6.30 15.78 -6.81
C ALA A 32 -5.68 14.59 -7.53
N GLU A 33 -5.21 14.79 -8.76
CA GLU A 33 -4.40 13.80 -9.47
C GLU A 33 -3.15 13.41 -8.69
N ILE A 34 -2.83 12.12 -8.74
CA ILE A 34 -1.62 11.57 -8.12
C ILE A 34 -0.45 11.72 -9.09
N SER A 35 0.61 12.41 -8.64
CA SER A 35 1.85 12.59 -9.40
C SER A 35 2.46 11.23 -9.80
N LEU A 36 3.13 11.16 -10.96
CA LEU A 36 3.79 9.92 -11.43
C LEU A 36 4.75 9.33 -10.39
N LYS A 37 5.51 10.18 -9.69
CA LYS A 37 6.42 9.80 -8.60
C LYS A 37 5.68 9.15 -7.42
N GLN A 38 4.54 9.72 -7.06
CA GLN A 38 3.70 9.18 -6.01
C GLN A 38 3.08 7.85 -6.42
N LYS A 39 2.73 7.69 -7.70
CA LYS A 39 2.24 6.42 -8.25
C LYS A 39 3.29 5.31 -8.19
N SER A 40 4.56 5.60 -8.48
CA SER A 40 5.64 4.62 -8.29
C SER A 40 5.82 4.27 -6.80
N ASP A 41 5.85 5.27 -5.92
CA ASP A 41 5.96 5.04 -4.47
C ASP A 41 4.82 4.16 -3.93
N LEU A 42 3.58 4.34 -4.45
CA LEU A 42 2.43 3.51 -4.08
C LEU A 42 2.62 2.06 -4.51
N LYS A 43 3.14 1.84 -5.72
CA LYS A 43 3.35 0.50 -6.28
C LYS A 43 4.49 -0.24 -5.57
N ASP A 44 5.57 0.47 -5.25
CA ASP A 44 6.67 -0.08 -4.47
C ASP A 44 6.21 -0.46 -3.06
N TYR A 45 5.41 0.41 -2.44
CA TYR A 45 4.85 0.15 -1.12
C TYR A 45 3.91 -1.07 -1.10
N GLU A 46 3.05 -1.21 -2.11
CA GLU A 46 2.18 -2.39 -2.28
C GLU A 46 3.01 -3.67 -2.43
N THR A 47 4.05 -3.63 -3.26
CA THR A 47 4.95 -4.77 -3.50
C THR A 47 5.67 -5.19 -2.21
N ILE A 48 6.22 -4.22 -1.46
CA ILE A 48 6.91 -4.49 -0.19
C ILE A 48 5.95 -5.11 0.83
N ILE A 49 4.72 -4.60 0.95
CA ILE A 49 3.72 -5.16 1.85
C ILE A 49 3.37 -6.61 1.48
N CYS A 50 3.20 -6.91 0.19
CA CYS A 50 2.93 -8.27 -0.27
C CYS A 50 4.07 -9.22 0.10
N ILE A 51 5.33 -8.80 -0.07
CA ILE A 51 6.50 -9.60 0.33
C ILE A 51 6.50 -9.85 1.85
N ILE A 52 6.29 -8.79 2.65
CA ILE A 52 6.24 -8.92 4.11
C ILE A 52 5.13 -9.86 4.55
N ALA A 53 3.93 -9.74 3.97
CA ALA A 53 2.80 -10.62 4.27
C ALA A 53 3.11 -12.08 3.93
N PHE A 54 3.76 -12.33 2.79
CA PHE A 54 4.19 -13.68 2.40
C PHE A 54 5.20 -14.27 3.39
N ILE A 55 6.22 -13.50 3.79
CA ILE A 55 7.21 -13.93 4.79
C ILE A 55 6.53 -14.29 6.12
N ILE A 56 5.58 -13.48 6.58
CA ILE A 56 4.83 -13.73 7.83
C ILE A 56 4.04 -15.03 7.72
N VAL A 57 3.36 -15.28 6.61
CA VAL A 57 2.61 -16.53 6.39
C VAL A 57 3.56 -17.74 6.40
N VAL A 58 4.71 -17.65 5.73
CA VAL A 58 5.71 -18.73 5.72
C VAL A 58 6.22 -19.03 7.13
N ILE A 59 6.54 -18.00 7.92
CA ILE A 59 6.98 -18.17 9.33
C ILE A 59 5.90 -18.85 10.17
N ILE A 60 4.63 -18.44 10.02
CA ILE A 60 3.50 -19.05 10.75
C ILE A 60 3.36 -20.54 10.38
N LEU A 61 3.50 -20.88 9.09
CA LEU A 61 3.45 -22.27 8.64
C LEU A 61 4.61 -23.10 9.23
N ILE A 62 5.82 -22.55 9.28
CA ILE A 62 6.98 -23.24 9.88
C ILE A 62 6.74 -23.50 11.38
N ILE A 63 6.21 -22.53 12.12
CA ILE A 63 5.89 -22.68 13.55
C ILE A 63 4.77 -23.70 13.78
N PHE A 64 3.78 -23.78 12.87
CA PHE A 64 2.67 -24.71 13.03
C PHE A 64 3.05 -26.15 12.67
N VAL A 65 3.99 -26.33 11.74
CA VAL A 65 4.46 -27.65 11.29
C VAL A 65 5.49 -28.26 12.26
N ASN A 66 6.21 -27.43 13.02
CA ASN A 66 7.30 -27.84 13.92
C ASN A 66 6.83 -27.83 15.38
#